data_AF-A0A5C5V1C6-F1
#
_entry.id   AF-A0A5C5V1C6-F1
#
_cell.length_a   1.000
_cell.length_b   1.000
_cell.length_c   1.000
_cell.angle_alpha   90.00
_cell.angle_beta   90.00
_cell.angle_gamma   90.00
#
_symmetry.space_group_name_H-M   'P 1'
#
loop_
_entity.id
_entity.type
_entity.pdbx_description
1 polymer ?
#
loop_
_entity_poly.entity_id
_entity_poly.type
_entity_poly.pdbx_seq_one_letter_code
_entity_poly.pdbx_strand_id
1 'polypeptide(L)' 'MPIGSRHRFKNESGQPTRMLITIAPAGLEEMFLEVGEFLSSEADQPSPPTAEDIERLLEAAPRYGLEIFPPSEKPC' A
#
# COMPACT_ATOMS: atom_id res chain seq x y z
N MET A 1 -7.57 -11.77 -2.51
CA MET A 1 -8.84 -11.47 -1.81
C MET A 1 -9.93 -11.27 -2.84
N PRO A 2 -11.17 -11.69 -2.61
CA PRO A 2 -12.26 -11.40 -3.54
C PRO A 2 -12.46 -9.88 -3.69
N ILE A 3 -12.84 -9.44 -4.89
CA ILE A 3 -13.18 -8.04 -5.15
C ILE A 3 -14.31 -7.61 -4.20
N GLY A 4 -14.21 -6.38 -3.67
CA GLY A 4 -15.18 -5.82 -2.71
C GLY A 4 -15.00 -6.28 -1.26
N SER A 5 -14.05 -7.17 -0.96
CA SER A 5 -13.75 -7.55 0.42
C SER A 5 -12.80 -6.56 1.07
N ARG A 6 -13.21 -5.91 2.17
CA ARG A 6 -12.31 -5.09 2.99
C ARG A 6 -11.24 -5.98 3.64
N HIS A 7 -9.97 -5.62 3.50
CA HIS A 7 -8.87 -6.38 4.06
C HIS A 7 -7.67 -5.47 4.37
N ARG A 8 -6.79 -5.94 5.27
CA ARG A 8 -5.51 -5.31 5.59
C ARG A 8 -4.48 -6.37 5.97
N PHE A 9 -3.21 -6.03 5.84
CA PHE A 9 -2.10 -6.85 6.32
C PHE A 9 -1.30 -6.06 7.36
N LYS A 10 -0.81 -6.74 8.40
CA LYS A 10 0.05 -6.16 9.43
C LYS A 10 1.13 -7.16 9.80
N ASN A 11 2.38 -6.72 9.85
CA ASN A 11 3.46 -7.49 10.43
C ASN A 11 3.43 -7.35 11.96
N GLU A 12 3.20 -8.46 12.68
CA GLU A 12 3.14 -8.49 14.15
C GLU A 12 4.47 -8.92 14.81
N SER A 13 5.45 -9.37 14.00
CA SER A 13 6.68 -10.01 14.52
C SER A 13 7.75 -9.03 15.02
N GLY A 14 7.60 -7.72 14.74
CA GLY A 14 8.62 -6.70 15.04
C GLY A 14 9.94 -6.86 14.27
N GLN A 15 10.03 -7.82 13.35
CA GLN A 15 11.19 -8.11 12.51
C GLN A 15 10.82 -7.99 11.03
N PRO A 16 11.75 -7.70 10.11
CA PRO A 16 11.46 -7.70 8.67
C PRO A 16 10.87 -9.03 8.20
N THR A 17 9.75 -8.97 7.47
CA THR A 17 9.05 -10.13 6.90
C THR A 17 8.86 -9.98 5.40
N ARG A 18 8.77 -11.09 4.67
CA ARG A 18 8.46 -11.11 3.24
C ARG A 18 6.99 -11.41 3.00
N MET A 19 6.35 -10.65 2.11
CA MET A 19 4.97 -10.86 1.67
C MET A 19 4.93 -10.81 0.15
N LEU A 20 4.20 -11.73 -0.47
CA LEU A 20 3.93 -11.72 -1.90
C LEU A 20 2.46 -11.36 -2.12
N ILE A 21 2.21 -10.34 -2.94
CA ILE A 21 0.87 -9.93 -3.37
C ILE A 21 0.73 -10.30 -4.85
N THR A 22 -0.38 -10.97 -5.18
CA THR A 22 -0.75 -11.27 -6.57
C THR A 22 -2.07 -10.56 -6.88
N ILE A 23 -2.14 -9.95 -8.06
CA ILE A 23 -3.25 -9.08 -8.47
C ILE A 23 -3.78 -9.55 -9.82
N ALA A 24 -5.11 -9.68 -9.91
CA ALA A 24 -5.81 -9.98 -11.15
C ALA A 24 -7.20 -9.32 -11.12
N PRO A 25 -7.61 -8.61 -12.20
CA PRO A 25 -6.82 -8.26 -13.39
C PRO A 25 -5.63 -7.34 -13.06
N ALA A 26 -4.69 -7.23 -13.99
CA ALA A 26 -3.53 -6.34 -13.88
C ALA A 26 -3.95 -4.84 -13.87
N GLY A 27 -3.03 -3.95 -13.48
CA GLY A 27 -3.17 -2.50 -13.53
C GLY A 27 -3.03 -1.79 -12.18
N LEU A 28 -3.03 -2.51 -11.04
CA LEU A 28 -2.81 -1.89 -9.74
C LEU A 28 -1.33 -1.54 -9.52
N GLU A 29 -0.42 -2.24 -10.19
CA GLU A 29 1.00 -1.97 -10.20
C GLU A 29 1.34 -0.53 -10.63
N GLU A 30 0.55 0.05 -11.53
CA GLU A 30 0.69 1.44 -11.98
C GLU A 30 0.46 2.45 -10.85
N MET A 31 -0.44 2.14 -9.91
CA MET A 31 -0.62 2.97 -8.70
C MET A 31 0.65 3.01 -7.87
N PHE A 32 1.34 1.87 -7.70
CA PHE A 32 2.60 1.83 -6.95
C PHE A 32 3.70 2.65 -7.62
N LEU A 33 3.74 2.68 -8.95
CA LEU A 33 4.66 3.52 -9.71
C LEU A 33 4.33 5.01 -9.61
N GLU A 34 3.03 5.35 -9.55
CA GLU A 34 2.58 6.73 -9.44
C GLU A 34 2.85 7.34 -8.06
N VAL A 35 2.56 6.60 -6.98
CA VAL A 35 2.62 7.14 -5.61
C VAL A 35 3.90 6.77 -4.86
N GLY A 36 4.63 5.78 -5.35
CA GLY A 36 5.85 5.28 -4.72
C GLY A 36 7.08 6.12 -5.05
N GLU A 37 8.13 5.95 -4.25
CA GLU A 37 9.45 6.49 -4.52
C GLU A 37 10.34 5.42 -5.16
N PHE A 38 11.03 5.78 -6.24
CA PHE A 38 11.98 4.87 -6.88
C PHE A 38 13.27 4.80 -6.08
N LEU A 39 13.60 3.61 -5.58
CA LEU A 39 14.87 3.34 -4.92
C LEU A 39 15.93 2.94 -5.96
N SER A 40 17.09 3.59 -5.89
CA SER A 40 18.15 3.43 -6.91
C SER A 40 19.02 2.19 -6.64
N SER A 41 19.03 1.69 -5.41
CA SER A 41 19.82 0.54 -4.97
C SER A 41 19.03 -0.37 -4.04
N GLU A 42 19.31 -1.67 -4.09
CA GLU A 42 18.76 -2.66 -3.14
C GLU A 42 19.22 -2.43 -1.69
N ALA A 43 20.33 -1.69 -1.50
CA ALA A 43 20.82 -1.33 -0.17
C ALA A 43 20.07 -0.13 0.43
N ASP A 44 19.31 0.61 -0.37
CA ASP A 44 18.56 1.78 0.10
C ASP A 44 17.38 1.29 0.95
N GLN A 45 17.27 1.83 2.16
CA GLN A 45 16.10 1.59 3.00
C GLN A 45 15.02 2.63 2.67
N PRO A 46 13.75 2.24 2.51
CA PRO A 46 12.68 3.20 2.31
C PRO A 46 12.54 4.08 3.55
N SER A 47 12.34 5.38 3.34
CA SER A 47 11.96 6.28 4.41
C SER A 47 10.54 5.94 4.90
N PRO A 48 10.22 6.19 6.18
CA PRO A 48 8.83 6.15 6.63
C PRO A 48 7.96 7.11 5.80
N PRO A 49 6.71 6.75 5.46
CA PRO A 49 5.84 7.59 4.66
C PRO A 49 5.50 8.89 5.40
N THR A 50 5.50 9.99 4.65
CA THR A 50 5.07 11.31 5.13
C THR A 50 3.55 11.46 5.05
N ALA A 51 3.00 12.53 5.64
CA ALA A 51 1.58 12.86 5.49
C ALA A 51 1.20 13.11 4.02
N GLU A 52 2.09 13.75 3.26
CA GLU A 52 1.89 14.03 1.84
C GLU A 52 1.85 12.74 1.01
N ASP A 53 2.71 11.76 1.32
CA ASP A 53 2.69 10.45 0.66
C ASP A 53 1.35 9.73 0.89
N ILE A 54 0.80 9.84 2.11
CA ILE A 54 -0.50 9.28 2.46
C ILE A 54 -1.62 9.99 1.69
N GLU A 55 -1.59 11.32 1.58
CA GLU A 55 -2.56 12.09 0.81
C GLU A 55 -2.52 11.73 -0.68
N ARG A 56 -1.32 11.68 -1.28
CA ARG A 56 -1.13 11.23 -2.68
C ARG A 56 -1.68 9.83 -2.92
N LEU A 57 -1.45 8.90 -1.98
CA LEU A 57 -2.00 7.55 -2.04
C LEU A 57 -3.54 7.55 -2.02
N LEU A 58 -4.15 8.31 -1.11
CA LEU A 58 -5.61 8.38 -0.97
C LEU A 58 -6.27 9.03 -2.20
N GLU A 59 -5.65 10.03 -2.80
CA GLU A 59 -6.12 10.68 -4.02
C GLU A 59 -6.00 9.78 -5.26
N ALA A 60 -4.93 8.99 -5.35
CA ALA A 60 -4.71 8.08 -6.47
C ALA A 60 -5.60 6.84 -6.44
N ALA A 61 -5.85 6.27 -5.25
CA ALA A 61 -6.52 4.98 -5.10
C ALA A 61 -7.83 4.79 -5.92
N PRO A 62 -8.77 5.76 -5.96
CA PRO A 62 -10.01 5.62 -6.72
C PRO A 62 -9.79 5.42 -8.23
N ARG A 63 -8.72 5.98 -8.81
CA ARG A 63 -8.38 5.81 -10.24
C ARG A 63 -8.03 4.38 -10.59
N TYR A 64 -7.62 3.59 -9.60
CA TYR A 64 -7.24 2.18 -9.72
C TYR A 64 -8.28 1.24 -9.12
N GLY A 65 -9.51 1.72 -8.86
CA GLY A 65 -10.60 0.91 -8.33
C GLY A 65 -10.46 0.53 -6.86
N LEU A 66 -9.64 1.27 -6.09
CA LEU A 66 -9.45 1.07 -4.66
C LEU A 66 -10.18 2.13 -3.84
N GLU A 67 -10.76 1.68 -2.72
CA GLU A 67 -11.21 2.52 -1.63
C GLU A 67 -10.36 2.20 -0.39
N ILE A 68 -9.57 3.17 0.06
CA ILE A 68 -8.72 3.01 1.25
C ILE A 68 -9.48 3.57 2.45
N PHE A 69 -9.67 2.73 3.46
CA PHE A 69 -10.26 3.13 4.74
C PHE A 69 -9.15 3.44 5.73
N PRO A 70 -8.97 4.72 6.15
CA PRO A 70 -8.06 5.06 7.21
C PRO A 70 -8.39 4.26 8.49
N PRO A 71 -7.40 4.00 9.35
CA PRO A 71 -7.65 3.34 10.62
C PRO A 71 -8.70 4.14 11.41
N SER A 72 -9.81 3.50 11.77
CA SER A 72 -10.70 4.04 12.79
C SER A 72 -10.04 3.92 14.16
N GLU A 73 -10.28 4.85 15.08
CA GLU A 73 -9.72 4.83 16.45
C GLU A 73 -10.02 3.53 17.23
N LYS A 74 -11.00 2.73 16.79
CA LYS A 74 -11.28 1.43 17.39
C LYS A 74 -10.42 0.31 16.78
N PRO A 75 -9.66 -0.44 17.59
CA PRO A 75 -9.07 -1.69 17.14
C PRO A 75 -10.18 -2.70 16.79
N CYS A 76 -9.83 -3.59 15.86
CA CYS A 76 -10.63 -4.79 15.56
C CYS A 76 -10.67 -5.71 16.78
#